data_AF-A0A967UVZ8-F1
#
_entry.id   AF-A0A967UVZ8-F1
#
_cell.length_a   1.000
_cell.length_b   1.000
_cell.length_c   1.000
_cell.angle_alpha   90.00
_cell.angle_beta   90.00
_cell.angle_gamma   90.00
#
_symmetry.space_group_name_H-M   'P 1'
#
loop_
_entity.id
_entity.type
_entity.pdbx_description
1 polymer ?
#
loop_
_entity_poly.entity_id
_entity_poly.type
_entity_poly.pdbx_seq_one_letter_code
_entity_poly.pdbx_strand_id
1 'polypeptide(L)'
;VLSQRQGDFYAPNPGLLYDPVYDLADRTLRATKAHRPFVDLHQEGLRCSVCGEREWLTLDREQFRWTRNQRLENEKHGHGTLWTKVAKADARWASEGEHLCAHCALKRLWPDLVLDEVEGIVGKEARRFVISTRTMAFAPDLEEIAQFDEKKREKLEASPLWDRVRTHGERAALPRRIAGLLRDKGEVESFVRRLPAHLDDLRDRAESDDPETQRKGEEKLDKAESELRGLLGHAPETYYALLLMDGDRMGAWLTGGSSESIGEPLRKLDEKNTWPEDTGSGYNLPVGGSWHERVRDHVWRQFPDLRRYMLTERGASPSRHIAISEALNSFALGLARPAVDELHKGWLIYAGGDDLMAMVSVDDLLPLMTTLRSLYSGILPAGDGDPLWRDLTRPWRAKDVPKLGDGYVLFRKRLHRVMGPQATASIGAVVAHNRVPLGRVIRALRETERRAKGEGGRNAFAIRVMKRAGGEVSLVAPWYFGGQDPTALALADTPMGVLIRLRDFLAREGVSRRAAYHTFEWLRQLPRKDEVRAGYRRLVEDNLRYQLRRQAEKEEAKNEAAEVAAALTSVTFESAEDRARRG
;
A
#
# COMPACT_ATOMS: atom_id res chain seq x y z
N VAL A 1 -44.01 29.55 24.02
CA VAL A 1 -45.26 28.79 23.86
C VAL A 1 -44.92 27.32 23.60
N LEU A 2 -44.58 26.57 24.64
CA LEU A 2 -44.60 25.10 24.70
C LEU A 2 -44.75 24.72 26.18
N SER A 3 -45.84 25.20 26.79
CA SER A 3 -46.27 24.75 28.11
C SER A 3 -47.51 23.88 27.93
N GLN A 4 -47.45 22.67 28.47
CA GLN A 4 -48.61 21.93 28.97
C GLN A 4 -49.64 21.41 27.95
N ARG A 5 -49.22 20.49 27.09
CA ARG A 5 -50.10 19.36 26.72
C ARG A 5 -49.42 18.07 27.13
N GLN A 6 -50.16 17.21 27.84
CA GLN A 6 -49.80 15.86 28.25
C GLN A 6 -49.53 14.96 27.03
N GLY A 7 -48.42 15.20 26.34
CA GLY A 7 -47.82 14.25 25.43
C GLY A 7 -46.38 14.11 25.89
N ASP A 8 -45.97 12.89 26.22
CA ASP A 8 -44.57 12.58 26.49
C ASP A 8 -43.76 13.02 25.26
N PHE A 9 -43.07 14.16 25.38
CA PHE A 9 -42.37 14.81 24.27
C PHE A 9 -41.32 13.87 23.65
N TYR A 10 -40.78 12.94 24.45
CA TYR A 10 -39.95 11.83 24.01
C TYR A 10 -39.73 10.83 25.17
N ALA A 11 -39.98 9.53 24.95
CA ALA A 11 -39.62 8.48 25.89
C ALA A 11 -38.17 8.01 25.61
N PRO A 12 -37.25 8.07 26.59
CA PRO A 12 -35.89 7.55 26.45
C PRO A 12 -35.88 6.11 25.95
N ASN A 13 -35.13 5.82 24.87
CA ASN A 13 -34.93 4.45 24.39
C ASN A 13 -33.52 3.95 24.73
N PRO A 14 -33.28 2.62 24.71
CA PRO A 14 -31.96 2.05 25.03
C PRO A 14 -30.80 2.58 24.17
N GLY A 15 -31.09 3.10 22.96
CA GLY A 15 -30.11 3.71 22.08
C GLY A 15 -29.43 4.95 22.65
N LEU A 16 -30.05 5.65 23.61
CA LEU A 16 -29.41 6.75 24.34
C LEU A 16 -28.20 6.30 25.16
N LEU A 17 -28.16 5.04 25.58
CA LEU A 17 -27.06 4.45 26.34
C LEU A 17 -25.99 3.84 25.43
N TYR A 18 -26.14 3.93 24.10
CA TYR A 18 -25.22 3.27 23.17
C TYR A 18 -23.78 3.75 23.34
N ASP A 19 -23.58 5.07 23.37
CA ASP A 19 -22.26 5.69 23.48
C ASP A 19 -21.51 5.26 24.77
N PRO A 20 -22.07 5.39 25.99
CA PRO A 20 -21.40 4.93 27.20
C PRO A 20 -21.24 3.41 27.27
N VAL A 21 -22.19 2.62 26.73
CA VAL A 21 -22.06 1.15 26.67
C VAL A 21 -20.93 0.73 25.73
N TYR A 22 -20.81 1.40 24.59
CA TYR A 22 -19.75 1.13 23.62
C TYR A 22 -18.36 1.48 24.17
N ASP A 23 -18.20 2.66 24.78
CA ASP A 23 -16.94 3.05 25.43
C ASP A 23 -16.54 2.09 26.56
N LEU A 24 -17.50 1.67 27.40
CA LEU A 24 -17.24 0.67 28.44
C LEU A 24 -16.79 -0.67 27.83
N ALA A 25 -17.49 -1.15 26.81
CA ALA A 25 -17.16 -2.42 26.14
C ALA A 25 -15.76 -2.38 25.50
N ASP A 26 -15.40 -1.30 24.80
CA ASP A 26 -14.07 -1.12 24.20
C ASP A 26 -12.97 -1.12 25.28
N ARG A 27 -13.16 -0.42 26.40
CA ARG A 27 -12.21 -0.43 27.53
C ARG A 27 -12.05 -1.82 28.14
N THR A 28 -13.13 -2.54 28.38
CA THR A 28 -13.09 -3.90 28.94
C THR A 28 -12.39 -4.89 27.99
N LEU A 29 -12.66 -4.80 26.68
CA LEU A 29 -11.97 -5.61 25.67
C LEU A 29 -10.47 -5.31 25.62
N ARG A 30 -10.08 -4.03 25.66
CA ARG A 30 -8.67 -3.62 25.71
C ARG A 30 -7.96 -4.14 26.96
N ALA A 31 -8.60 -4.03 28.13
CA ALA A 31 -8.06 -4.55 29.39
C ALA A 31 -7.85 -6.07 29.33
N THR A 32 -8.84 -6.80 28.81
CA THR A 32 -8.76 -8.26 28.64
C THR A 32 -7.61 -8.65 27.70
N LYS A 33 -7.48 -7.94 26.57
CA LYS A 33 -6.41 -8.15 25.59
C LYS A 33 -5.01 -7.86 26.15
N ALA A 34 -4.89 -6.92 27.08
CA ALA A 34 -3.64 -6.59 27.76
C ALA A 34 -3.27 -7.64 28.83
N HIS A 35 -4.25 -8.14 29.58
CA HIS A 35 -4.02 -9.11 30.66
C HIS A 35 -3.50 -10.47 30.16
N ARG A 36 -3.90 -10.91 28.96
CA ARG A 36 -3.47 -12.19 28.33
C ARG A 36 -3.35 -13.37 29.33
N PRO A 37 -4.45 -13.83 29.94
CA PRO A 37 -4.41 -14.84 31.00
C PRO A 37 -4.19 -16.27 30.47
N PHE A 38 -3.14 -16.51 29.68
CA PHE A 38 -2.74 -17.86 29.26
C PHE A 38 -1.35 -18.21 29.80
N VAL A 39 -1.19 -19.48 30.18
CA VAL A 39 0.11 -20.04 30.59
C VAL A 39 0.83 -20.49 29.33
N ASP A 40 2.02 -19.94 29.08
CA ASP A 40 2.86 -20.38 27.97
C ASP A 40 3.32 -21.84 28.19
N LEU A 41 3.21 -22.66 27.14
CA LEU A 41 3.75 -24.02 27.17
C LEU A 41 5.27 -23.98 27.25
N HIS A 42 5.86 -24.83 28.09
CA HIS A 42 7.30 -24.97 28.20
C HIS A 42 7.90 -25.51 26.89
N GLN A 43 9.05 -24.97 26.48
CA GLN A 43 9.73 -25.28 25.23
C GLN A 43 11.25 -25.42 25.46
N GLU A 44 11.79 -26.62 25.26
CA GLU A 44 13.15 -27.10 25.56
C GLU A 44 14.08 -27.27 24.33
N GLY A 45 13.53 -27.40 23.13
CA GLY A 45 14.24 -27.77 21.90
C GLY A 45 14.58 -26.60 20.97
N LEU A 46 15.27 -26.94 19.87
CA LEU A 46 15.65 -25.98 18.82
C LEU A 46 14.45 -25.24 18.23
N ARG A 47 14.67 -23.99 17.83
CA ARG A 47 13.62 -23.11 17.33
C ARG A 47 13.40 -23.29 15.82
N CYS A 48 12.17 -23.01 15.42
CA CYS A 48 11.69 -23.00 14.04
C CYS A 48 12.54 -22.06 13.18
N SER A 49 12.93 -22.54 11.99
CA SER A 49 13.76 -21.79 11.03
C SER A 49 13.08 -20.50 10.54
N VAL A 50 11.75 -20.45 10.51
CA VAL A 50 10.99 -19.31 9.97
C VAL A 50 10.71 -18.24 11.02
N CYS A 51 10.13 -18.62 12.16
CA CYS A 51 9.77 -17.63 13.20
C CYS A 51 10.86 -17.42 14.25
N GLY A 52 11.74 -18.38 14.48
CA GLY A 52 12.74 -18.32 15.55
C GLY A 52 12.18 -18.34 16.98
N GLU A 53 10.86 -18.34 17.16
CA GLU A 53 10.21 -18.18 18.46
C GLU A 53 9.80 -19.52 19.09
N ARG A 54 9.28 -20.44 18.28
CA ARG A 54 8.67 -21.70 18.74
C ARG A 54 9.50 -22.91 18.35
N GLU A 55 9.45 -23.97 19.13
CA GLU A 55 10.03 -25.26 18.76
C GLU A 55 9.47 -25.80 17.45
N TRP A 56 10.35 -26.36 16.62
CA TRP A 56 9.97 -27.20 15.49
C TRP A 56 9.19 -28.46 15.91
N LEU A 57 8.30 -28.94 15.04
CA LEU A 57 7.61 -30.22 15.28
C LEU A 57 8.58 -31.38 15.07
N THR A 58 8.48 -32.38 15.94
CA THR A 58 9.20 -33.64 15.81
C THR A 58 8.29 -34.80 16.24
N LEU A 59 8.51 -35.97 15.64
CA LEU A 59 7.90 -37.24 16.07
C LEU A 59 8.73 -37.94 17.16
N ASP A 60 9.96 -37.47 17.39
CA ASP A 60 10.90 -38.01 18.36
C ASP A 60 11.55 -36.87 19.14
N ARG A 61 11.36 -36.88 20.46
CA ARG A 61 11.85 -35.84 21.37
C ARG A 61 13.37 -35.79 21.45
N GLU A 62 14.09 -36.90 21.24
CA GLU A 62 15.55 -36.88 21.30
C GLU A 62 16.16 -36.03 20.17
N GLN A 63 15.43 -35.87 19.05
CA GLN A 63 15.84 -35.01 17.95
C GLN A 63 15.97 -33.53 18.34
N PHE A 64 15.32 -33.09 19.44
CA PHE A 64 15.48 -31.73 19.95
C PHE A 64 16.90 -31.42 20.41
N ARG A 65 17.66 -32.45 20.81
CA ARG A 65 19.03 -32.33 21.30
C ARG A 65 20.08 -32.41 20.18
N TRP A 66 19.67 -32.78 18.96
CA TRP A 66 20.60 -32.95 17.86
C TRP A 66 21.16 -31.61 17.39
N THR A 67 22.48 -31.52 17.35
CA THR A 67 23.19 -30.40 16.69
C THR A 67 22.99 -30.44 15.16
N ARG A 68 23.30 -29.34 14.46
CA ARG A 68 23.24 -29.30 12.98
C ARG A 68 24.04 -30.44 12.35
N ASN A 69 25.24 -30.70 12.83
CA ASN A 69 26.11 -31.75 12.27
C ASN A 69 25.52 -33.14 12.50
N GLN A 70 25.03 -33.42 13.71
CA GLN A 70 24.36 -34.69 14.00
C GLN A 70 23.12 -34.90 13.12
N ARG A 71 22.34 -33.85 12.83
CA ARG A 71 21.21 -33.95 11.89
C ARG A 71 21.67 -34.35 10.48
N LEU A 72 22.69 -33.69 9.96
CA LEU A 72 23.23 -33.97 8.62
C LEU A 72 23.83 -35.39 8.54
N GLU A 73 24.53 -35.83 9.59
CA GLU A 73 25.11 -37.17 9.67
C GLU A 73 24.02 -38.24 9.77
N ASN A 74 23.06 -38.09 10.68
CA ASN A 74 21.92 -39.00 10.80
C ASN A 74 21.10 -39.07 9.52
N GLU A 75 20.93 -37.95 8.81
CA GLU A 75 20.26 -37.93 7.52
C GLU A 75 20.99 -38.75 6.45
N LYS A 76 22.32 -38.67 6.38
CA LYS A 76 23.14 -39.51 5.48
C LYS A 76 22.98 -41.00 5.77
N HIS A 77 22.75 -41.37 7.03
CA HIS A 77 22.49 -42.75 7.45
C HIS A 77 20.99 -43.16 7.38
N GLY A 78 20.13 -42.34 6.77
CA GLY A 78 18.71 -42.66 6.60
C GLY A 78 17.82 -42.35 7.81
N HIS A 79 18.40 -41.80 8.88
CA HIS A 79 17.72 -41.40 10.12
C HIS A 79 17.38 -39.90 10.11
N GLY A 80 16.84 -39.41 8.99
CA GLY A 80 16.43 -38.02 8.83
C GLY A 80 15.24 -37.64 9.73
N THR A 81 15.18 -36.35 10.09
CA THR A 81 14.06 -35.74 10.83
C THR A 81 12.77 -35.78 10.00
N LEU A 82 11.61 -35.51 10.63
CA LEU A 82 10.34 -35.31 9.91
C LEU A 82 10.52 -34.35 8.72
N TRP A 83 11.21 -33.24 8.94
CA TRP A 83 11.33 -32.17 7.95
C TRP A 83 12.26 -32.51 6.79
N THR A 84 13.31 -33.32 7.01
CA THR A 84 14.13 -33.84 5.89
C THR A 84 13.32 -34.73 4.95
N LYS A 85 12.37 -35.52 5.51
CA LYS A 85 11.44 -36.34 4.70
C LYS A 85 10.45 -35.46 3.94
N VAL A 86 9.91 -34.43 4.60
CA VAL A 86 9.00 -33.46 3.97
C VAL A 86 9.70 -32.71 2.83
N ALA A 87 10.91 -32.20 3.05
CA ALA A 87 11.67 -31.47 2.03
C ALA A 87 11.99 -32.33 0.79
N LYS A 88 12.23 -33.63 0.97
CA LYS A 88 12.44 -34.59 -0.13
C LYS A 88 11.15 -34.95 -0.87
N ALA A 89 10.02 -34.99 -0.17
CA ALA A 89 8.73 -35.32 -0.76
C ALA A 89 8.12 -34.13 -1.51
N ASP A 90 8.16 -32.94 -0.91
CA ASP A 90 7.60 -31.72 -1.48
C ASP A 90 8.32 -30.47 -0.95
N ALA A 91 9.18 -29.89 -1.78
CA ALA A 91 9.93 -28.67 -1.46
C ALA A 91 9.03 -27.43 -1.23
N ARG A 92 7.74 -27.49 -1.60
CA ARG A 92 6.77 -26.42 -1.31
C ARG A 92 6.48 -26.32 0.19
N TRP A 93 6.56 -27.44 0.92
CA TRP A 93 6.22 -27.53 2.35
C TRP A 93 7.41 -27.31 3.28
N ALA A 94 8.63 -27.61 2.85
CA ALA A 94 9.84 -27.25 3.57
C ALA A 94 11.03 -27.24 2.62
N SER A 95 11.90 -26.24 2.75
CA SER A 95 13.18 -26.22 2.04
C SER A 95 14.21 -27.15 2.71
N GLU A 96 15.28 -27.49 2.01
CA GLU A 96 16.36 -28.29 2.57
C GLU A 96 16.95 -27.63 3.83
N GLY A 97 17.08 -28.40 4.92
CA GLY A 97 17.53 -27.91 6.22
C GLY A 97 16.51 -27.07 7.01
N GLU A 98 15.34 -26.77 6.44
CA GLU A 98 14.27 -26.00 7.10
C GLU A 98 13.50 -26.88 8.09
N HIS A 99 13.22 -26.33 9.28
CA HIS A 99 12.55 -27.05 10.36
C HIS A 99 11.46 -26.17 10.97
N LEU A 100 10.19 -26.59 10.88
CA LEU A 100 9.06 -25.70 11.16
C LEU A 100 8.33 -26.05 12.47
N CYS A 101 7.90 -25.03 13.21
CA CYS A 101 6.94 -25.20 14.31
C CYS A 101 5.52 -25.43 13.79
N ALA A 102 4.61 -25.84 14.66
CA ALA A 102 3.19 -26.08 14.30
C ALA A 102 2.55 -24.90 13.55
N HIS A 103 2.81 -23.67 14.00
CA HIS A 103 2.22 -22.47 13.39
C HIS A 103 2.80 -22.19 12.00
N CYS A 104 4.11 -22.34 11.82
CA CYS A 104 4.75 -22.12 10.52
C CYS A 104 4.43 -23.25 9.53
N ALA A 105 4.35 -24.49 10.01
CA ALA A 105 3.89 -25.64 9.24
C ALA A 105 2.47 -25.42 8.71
N LEU A 106 1.54 -25.04 9.60
CA LEU A 106 0.16 -24.72 9.21
C LEU A 106 0.12 -23.61 8.15
N LYS A 107 0.87 -22.53 8.34
CA LYS A 107 0.93 -21.43 7.35
C LYS A 107 1.49 -21.87 5.99
N ARG A 108 2.39 -22.85 5.96
CA ARG A 108 3.00 -23.37 4.73
C ARG A 108 2.06 -24.33 4.00
N LEU A 109 1.30 -25.13 4.74
CA LEU A 109 0.31 -26.07 4.22
C LEU A 109 -1.02 -25.41 3.83
N TRP A 110 -1.36 -24.29 4.48
CA TRP A 110 -2.63 -23.60 4.29
C TRP A 110 -2.99 -23.29 2.82
N PRO A 111 -2.07 -22.83 1.94
CA PRO A 111 -2.41 -22.60 0.54
C PRO A 111 -2.94 -23.85 -0.17
N ASP A 112 -2.36 -25.02 0.08
CA ASP A 112 -2.79 -26.27 -0.57
C ASP A 112 -4.13 -26.74 0.01
N LEU A 113 -4.33 -26.63 1.33
CA LEU A 113 -5.62 -26.94 1.98
C LEU A 113 -6.77 -26.07 1.42
N VAL A 114 -6.49 -24.78 1.16
CA VAL A 114 -7.47 -23.88 0.55
C VAL A 114 -7.74 -24.26 -0.91
N LEU A 115 -6.72 -24.68 -1.66
CA LEU A 115 -6.92 -25.14 -3.02
C LEU A 115 -7.82 -26.37 -3.05
N ASP A 116 -7.54 -27.39 -2.21
CA ASP A 116 -8.37 -28.60 -2.12
C ASP A 116 -9.85 -28.27 -1.82
N GLU A 117 -10.10 -27.34 -0.88
CA GLU A 117 -11.45 -26.90 -0.55
C GLU A 117 -12.12 -26.17 -1.72
N VAL A 118 -11.41 -25.26 -2.38
CA VAL A 118 -11.91 -24.51 -3.55
C VAL A 118 -12.18 -25.44 -4.72
N GLU A 119 -11.32 -26.44 -4.98
CA GLU A 119 -11.54 -27.46 -6.01
C GLU A 119 -12.80 -28.26 -5.73
N GLY A 120 -13.02 -28.66 -4.48
CA GLY A 120 -14.24 -29.34 -4.06
C GLY A 120 -15.50 -28.52 -4.28
N ILE A 121 -15.43 -27.20 -4.10
CA ILE A 121 -16.57 -26.28 -4.30
C ILE A 121 -16.81 -25.98 -5.79
N VAL A 122 -15.75 -25.69 -6.55
CA VAL A 122 -15.84 -25.19 -7.93
C VAL A 122 -15.89 -26.34 -8.95
N GLY A 123 -15.45 -27.55 -8.58
CA GLY A 123 -15.37 -28.71 -9.46
C GLY A 123 -14.33 -28.53 -10.58
N LYS A 124 -13.31 -27.70 -10.35
CA LYS A 124 -12.24 -27.40 -11.32
C LYS A 124 -10.91 -27.35 -10.59
N GLU A 125 -9.86 -27.79 -11.28
CA GLU A 125 -8.47 -27.67 -10.81
C GLU A 125 -8.16 -26.20 -10.46
N ALA A 126 -7.75 -25.98 -9.22
CA ALA A 126 -7.34 -24.71 -8.68
C ALA A 126 -5.81 -24.68 -8.66
N ARG A 127 -5.25 -23.56 -9.13
CA ARG A 127 -3.80 -23.40 -9.24
C ARG A 127 -3.27 -22.52 -8.13
N ARG A 128 -1.97 -22.67 -7.87
CA ARG A 128 -1.21 -21.80 -6.97
C ARG A 128 -1.57 -20.33 -7.20
N PHE A 129 -1.98 -19.65 -6.13
CA PHE A 129 -2.40 -18.25 -6.15
C PHE A 129 -1.43 -17.31 -5.42
N VAL A 130 -0.45 -17.88 -4.70
CA VAL A 130 0.54 -17.11 -3.93
C VAL A 130 1.66 -16.61 -4.85
N ILE A 131 1.82 -15.28 -4.92
CA ILE A 131 2.83 -14.61 -5.75
C ILE A 131 4.10 -14.38 -4.92
N SER A 132 5.26 -14.81 -5.43
CA SER A 132 6.55 -14.61 -4.75
C SER A 132 7.06 -13.17 -4.92
N THR A 133 7.94 -12.72 -4.02
CA THR A 133 8.60 -11.41 -4.15
C THR A 133 9.44 -11.31 -5.42
N ARG A 134 10.03 -12.42 -5.86
CA ARG A 134 10.79 -12.51 -7.12
C ARG A 134 9.87 -12.35 -8.33
N THR A 135 8.71 -13.03 -8.34
CA THR A 135 7.71 -12.87 -9.41
C THR A 135 7.13 -11.45 -9.44
N MET A 136 6.86 -10.85 -8.28
CA MET A 136 6.37 -9.47 -8.24
C MET A 136 7.41 -8.46 -8.75
N ALA A 137 8.67 -8.62 -8.35
CA ALA A 137 9.74 -7.74 -8.83
C ALA A 137 9.84 -7.78 -10.36
N PHE A 138 9.69 -8.97 -10.93
CA PHE A 138 9.77 -9.20 -12.38
C PHE A 138 8.47 -8.85 -13.13
N ALA A 139 7.40 -8.44 -12.44
CA ALA A 139 6.10 -8.16 -13.05
C ALA A 139 6.12 -7.10 -14.17
N PRO A 140 6.92 -6.00 -14.10
CA PRO A 140 7.05 -5.05 -15.21
C PRO A 140 7.58 -5.71 -16.48
N ASP A 141 8.62 -6.54 -16.35
CA ASP A 141 9.23 -7.26 -17.47
C ASP A 141 8.26 -8.27 -18.08
N LEU A 142 7.47 -8.97 -17.24
CA LEU A 142 6.44 -9.91 -17.71
C LEU A 142 5.32 -9.20 -18.48
N GLU A 143 4.92 -7.99 -18.07
CA GLU A 143 3.97 -7.17 -18.81
C GLU A 143 4.55 -6.74 -20.17
N GLU A 144 5.83 -6.33 -20.22
CA GLU A 144 6.49 -5.99 -21.48
C GLU A 144 6.54 -7.18 -22.44
N ILE A 145 6.99 -8.36 -21.96
CA ILE A 145 7.05 -9.60 -22.77
C ILE A 145 5.66 -9.95 -23.29
N ALA A 146 4.63 -9.84 -22.45
CA ALA A 146 3.25 -10.09 -22.88
C ALA A 146 2.81 -9.14 -24.01
N GLN A 147 3.39 -7.96 -24.10
CA GLN A 147 3.02 -6.91 -25.06
C GLN A 147 4.00 -6.76 -26.23
N PHE A 148 5.01 -7.63 -26.36
CA PHE A 148 5.93 -7.61 -27.50
C PHE A 148 5.20 -7.51 -28.84
N ASP A 149 5.76 -6.72 -29.75
CA ASP A 149 5.34 -6.70 -31.15
C ASP A 149 5.75 -8.00 -31.86
N GLU A 150 5.29 -8.19 -33.10
CA GLU A 150 5.55 -9.40 -33.88
C GLU A 150 7.07 -9.69 -34.00
N LYS A 151 7.87 -8.66 -34.28
CA LYS A 151 9.32 -8.80 -34.43
C LYS A 151 10.03 -9.22 -33.14
N LYS A 152 9.65 -8.66 -31.99
CA LYS A 152 10.19 -9.07 -30.68
C LYS A 152 9.72 -10.48 -30.30
N ARG A 153 8.49 -10.86 -30.67
CA ARG A 153 7.98 -12.23 -30.46
C ARG A 153 8.76 -13.27 -31.26
N GLU A 154 8.99 -13.04 -32.55
CA GLU A 154 9.82 -13.94 -33.37
C GLU A 154 11.23 -14.12 -32.79
N LYS A 155 11.84 -13.02 -32.31
CA LYS A 155 13.14 -13.07 -31.63
C LYS A 155 13.09 -13.87 -30.32
N LEU A 156 12.02 -13.73 -29.55
CA LEU A 156 11.81 -14.48 -28.32
C LEU A 156 11.66 -15.97 -28.64
N GLU A 157 10.82 -16.34 -29.61
CA GLU A 157 10.56 -17.73 -30.00
C GLU A 157 11.79 -18.41 -30.60
N ALA A 158 12.63 -17.66 -31.32
CA ALA A 158 13.91 -18.15 -31.81
C ALA A 158 15.02 -18.23 -30.74
N SER A 159 14.79 -17.70 -29.53
CA SER A 159 15.81 -17.68 -28.48
C SER A 159 16.00 -19.06 -27.83
N PRO A 160 17.24 -19.45 -27.49
CA PRO A 160 17.48 -20.69 -26.73
C PRO A 160 16.77 -20.72 -25.36
N LEU A 161 16.46 -19.57 -24.77
CA LEU A 161 15.68 -19.45 -23.54
C LEU A 161 14.23 -19.95 -23.71
N TRP A 162 13.63 -19.76 -24.88
CA TRP A 162 12.25 -20.16 -25.17
C TRP A 162 12.01 -21.64 -24.88
N ASP A 163 12.82 -22.51 -25.47
CA ASP A 163 12.69 -23.96 -25.30
C ASP A 163 13.00 -24.41 -23.88
N ARG A 164 13.99 -23.78 -23.23
CA ARG A 164 14.34 -24.09 -21.82
C ARG A 164 13.20 -23.77 -20.87
N VAL A 165 12.46 -22.68 -21.11
CA VAL A 165 11.36 -22.24 -20.25
C VAL A 165 10.07 -22.98 -20.56
N ARG A 166 9.74 -23.21 -21.83
CA ARG A 166 8.50 -23.91 -22.24
C ARG A 166 8.45 -25.35 -21.72
N THR A 167 9.61 -26.00 -21.58
CA THR A 167 9.75 -27.37 -21.05
C THR A 167 9.76 -27.43 -19.52
N HIS A 168 9.77 -26.29 -18.83
CA HIS A 168 9.76 -26.26 -17.37
C HIS A 168 8.40 -26.72 -16.80
N GLY A 169 8.42 -27.52 -15.73
CA GLY A 169 7.21 -28.14 -15.17
C GLY A 169 6.34 -27.15 -14.40
N GLU A 170 6.95 -26.19 -13.71
CA GLU A 170 6.25 -25.32 -12.77
C GLU A 170 5.77 -24.01 -13.39
N ARG A 171 4.61 -23.53 -12.92
CA ARG A 171 4.03 -22.25 -13.31
C ARG A 171 3.89 -21.34 -12.09
N ALA A 172 4.36 -20.11 -12.21
CA ALA A 172 4.22 -19.09 -11.19
C ALA A 172 2.80 -18.48 -11.19
N ALA A 173 2.33 -18.10 -10.00
CA ALA A 173 1.17 -17.23 -9.86
C ALA A 173 1.54 -15.82 -10.34
N LEU A 174 0.69 -15.20 -11.14
CA LEU A 174 0.94 -13.87 -11.70
C LEU A 174 -0.11 -12.86 -11.19
N PRO A 175 0.25 -11.57 -11.07
CA PRO A 175 -0.73 -10.49 -10.87
C PRO A 175 -1.88 -10.59 -11.87
N ARG A 176 -3.10 -10.31 -11.42
CA ARG A 176 -4.31 -10.54 -12.22
C ARG A 176 -4.33 -9.69 -13.50
N ARG A 177 -3.80 -8.47 -13.45
CA ARG A 177 -3.56 -7.62 -14.64
C ARG A 177 -2.76 -8.35 -15.72
N ILE A 178 -1.61 -8.92 -15.35
CA ILE A 178 -0.75 -9.66 -16.28
C ILE A 178 -1.45 -10.93 -16.77
N ALA A 179 -2.08 -11.69 -15.87
CA ALA A 179 -2.84 -12.87 -16.25
C ALA A 179 -3.99 -12.55 -17.24
N GLY A 180 -4.61 -11.37 -17.13
CA GLY A 180 -5.61 -10.87 -18.06
C GLY A 180 -5.02 -10.54 -19.44
N LEU A 181 -3.83 -9.93 -19.49
CA LEU A 181 -3.13 -9.61 -20.73
C LEU A 181 -2.63 -10.83 -21.52
N LEU A 182 -2.43 -11.95 -20.83
CA LEU A 182 -1.96 -13.21 -21.42
C LEU A 182 -3.08 -14.09 -21.96
N ARG A 183 -4.34 -13.80 -21.63
CA ARG A 183 -5.47 -14.60 -22.07
C ARG A 183 -5.45 -14.71 -23.60
N ASP A 184 -5.57 -15.94 -24.10
CA ASP A 184 -5.61 -16.28 -25.52
C ASP A 184 -4.28 -16.02 -26.28
N LYS A 185 -3.15 -15.88 -25.57
CA LYS A 185 -1.81 -15.72 -26.20
C LYS A 185 -1.01 -17.02 -26.39
N GLY A 186 -1.68 -18.18 -26.28
CA GLY A 186 -1.10 -19.49 -26.62
C GLY A 186 0.24 -19.77 -25.94
N GLU A 187 1.27 -20.05 -26.74
CA GLU A 187 2.61 -20.38 -26.23
C GLU A 187 3.29 -19.24 -25.46
N VAL A 188 2.97 -17.97 -25.75
CA VAL A 188 3.50 -16.83 -24.98
C VAL A 188 2.96 -16.85 -23.56
N GLU A 189 1.67 -17.16 -23.36
CA GLU A 189 1.12 -17.36 -22.01
C GLU A 189 1.84 -18.52 -21.30
N SER A 190 2.05 -19.61 -22.02
CA SER A 190 2.78 -20.80 -21.59
C SER A 190 4.20 -20.46 -21.10
N PHE A 191 4.92 -19.61 -21.83
CA PHE A 191 6.26 -19.16 -21.51
C PHE A 191 6.29 -18.20 -20.31
N VAL A 192 5.47 -17.14 -20.35
CA VAL A 192 5.45 -16.09 -19.31
C VAL A 192 5.09 -16.65 -17.94
N ARG A 193 4.20 -17.64 -17.86
CA ARG A 193 3.85 -18.31 -16.60
C ARG A 193 4.96 -19.18 -16.03
N ARG A 194 5.87 -19.69 -16.86
CA ARG A 194 6.95 -20.60 -16.43
C ARG A 194 8.27 -19.88 -16.18
N LEU A 195 8.48 -18.74 -16.83
CA LEU A 195 9.73 -17.99 -16.75
C LEU A 195 10.15 -17.65 -15.30
N PRO A 196 9.28 -17.16 -14.41
CA PRO A 196 9.69 -16.87 -13.04
C PRO A 196 10.16 -18.10 -12.27
N ALA A 197 9.43 -19.21 -12.37
CA ALA A 197 9.80 -20.47 -11.70
C ALA A 197 11.13 -21.03 -12.26
N HIS A 198 11.32 -20.96 -13.58
CA HIS A 198 12.57 -21.36 -14.22
C HIS A 198 13.78 -20.55 -13.71
N LEU A 199 13.62 -19.22 -13.57
CA LEU A 199 14.68 -18.35 -13.05
C LEU A 199 14.94 -18.60 -11.55
N ASP A 200 13.88 -18.90 -10.78
CA ASP A 200 14.01 -19.21 -9.36
C ASP A 200 14.79 -20.51 -9.14
N ASP A 201 14.51 -21.56 -9.92
CA ASP A 201 15.28 -22.81 -9.92
C ASP A 201 16.77 -22.60 -10.24
N LEU A 202 17.07 -21.76 -11.23
CA LEU A 202 18.46 -21.47 -11.60
C LEU A 202 19.18 -20.70 -10.50
N ARG A 203 18.48 -19.76 -9.84
CA ARG A 203 19.02 -19.00 -8.70
C ARG A 203 19.28 -19.88 -7.50
N ASP A 204 18.35 -20.76 -7.17
CA ASP A 204 18.49 -21.63 -6.01
C ASP A 204 19.66 -22.61 -6.22
N ARG A 205 19.88 -23.08 -7.46
CA ARG A 205 21.09 -23.85 -7.81
C ARG A 205 22.37 -23.02 -7.73
N ALA A 206 22.33 -21.74 -8.14
CA ALA A 206 23.46 -20.82 -8.04
C ALA A 206 23.79 -20.42 -6.58
N GLU A 207 22.87 -20.68 -5.64
CA GLU A 207 23.05 -20.44 -4.20
C GLU A 207 23.28 -21.76 -3.41
N SER A 208 23.52 -22.88 -4.12
CA SER A 208 23.77 -24.21 -3.53
C SER A 208 25.08 -24.27 -2.75
N ASP A 209 25.10 -25.02 -1.63
CA ASP A 209 26.31 -25.32 -0.86
C ASP A 209 27.28 -26.27 -1.61
N ASP A 210 26.79 -27.03 -2.60
CA ASP A 210 27.59 -27.89 -3.47
C ASP A 210 28.31 -27.09 -4.57
N PRO A 211 29.66 -27.05 -4.61
CA PRO A 211 30.41 -26.20 -5.54
C PRO A 211 30.15 -26.49 -7.03
N GLU A 212 29.90 -27.74 -7.40
CA GLU A 212 29.65 -28.10 -8.81
C GLU A 212 28.27 -27.62 -9.27
N THR A 213 27.25 -27.84 -8.43
CA THR A 213 25.89 -27.35 -8.65
C THR A 213 25.85 -25.84 -8.68
N GLN A 214 26.56 -25.18 -7.75
CA GLN A 214 26.70 -23.73 -7.70
C GLN A 214 27.23 -23.16 -9.02
N ARG A 215 28.41 -23.62 -9.46
CA ARG A 215 29.05 -23.14 -10.70
C ARG A 215 28.14 -23.33 -11.92
N LYS A 216 27.53 -24.52 -12.07
CA LYS A 216 26.61 -24.80 -13.18
C LYS A 216 25.33 -23.95 -13.11
N GLY A 217 24.87 -23.63 -11.90
CA GLY A 217 23.73 -22.75 -11.65
C GLY A 217 24.04 -21.32 -12.08
N GLU A 218 25.17 -20.77 -11.62
CA GLU A 218 25.65 -19.42 -11.97
C GLU A 218 25.79 -19.25 -13.49
N GLU A 219 26.48 -20.18 -14.17
CA GLU A 219 26.68 -20.14 -15.63
C GLU A 219 25.35 -20.12 -16.41
N LYS A 220 24.38 -20.93 -15.98
CA LYS A 220 23.06 -21.01 -16.62
C LYS A 220 22.19 -19.79 -16.33
N LEU A 221 22.27 -19.27 -15.11
CA LEU A 221 21.55 -18.07 -14.69
C LEU A 221 22.06 -16.85 -15.46
N ASP A 222 23.37 -16.64 -15.51
CA ASP A 222 24.00 -15.53 -16.24
C ASP A 222 23.64 -15.57 -17.72
N LYS A 223 23.61 -16.77 -18.32
CA LYS A 223 23.18 -16.96 -19.70
C LYS A 223 21.71 -16.57 -19.88
N ALA A 224 20.82 -17.03 -19.01
CA ALA A 224 19.39 -16.69 -19.09
C ALA A 224 19.14 -15.18 -18.89
N GLU A 225 19.80 -14.56 -17.91
CA GLU A 225 19.68 -13.11 -17.65
C GLU A 225 20.27 -12.27 -18.79
N SER A 226 21.34 -12.73 -19.44
CA SER A 226 21.92 -12.09 -20.64
C SER A 226 20.97 -12.16 -21.84
N GLU A 227 20.37 -13.34 -22.10
CA GLU A 227 19.37 -13.50 -23.17
C GLU A 227 18.14 -12.61 -22.93
N LEU A 228 17.63 -12.56 -21.68
CA LEU A 228 16.54 -11.65 -21.31
C LEU A 228 16.92 -10.18 -21.49
N ARG A 229 18.13 -9.79 -21.09
CA ARG A 229 18.62 -8.42 -21.28
C ARG A 229 18.69 -8.04 -22.76
N GLY A 230 19.07 -8.97 -23.62
CA GLY A 230 19.06 -8.77 -25.08
C GLY A 230 17.64 -8.58 -25.66
N LEU A 231 16.64 -9.24 -25.08
CA LEU A 231 15.24 -9.16 -25.50
C LEU A 231 14.55 -7.88 -24.99
N LEU A 232 14.74 -7.54 -23.71
CA LEU A 232 14.14 -6.39 -23.04
C LEU A 232 14.87 -5.07 -23.39
N GLY A 233 16.17 -5.14 -23.64
CA GLY A 233 17.03 -3.95 -23.81
C GLY A 233 17.49 -3.32 -22.49
N HIS A 234 17.10 -3.90 -21.35
CA HIS A 234 17.56 -3.52 -20.02
C HIS A 234 17.70 -4.76 -19.12
N ALA A 235 18.34 -4.58 -17.96
CA ALA A 235 18.42 -5.65 -16.97
C ALA A 235 17.02 -5.91 -16.36
N PRO A 236 16.67 -7.19 -16.08
CA PRO A 236 15.45 -7.54 -15.36
C PRO A 236 15.28 -6.79 -14.04
N GLU A 237 14.05 -6.44 -13.69
CA GLU A 237 13.75 -5.79 -12.42
C GLU A 237 13.90 -6.79 -11.24
N THR A 238 14.52 -6.30 -10.17
CA THR A 238 14.84 -7.06 -8.96
C THR A 238 14.21 -6.47 -7.70
N TYR A 239 13.61 -5.30 -7.80
CA TYR A 239 12.91 -4.62 -6.74
C TYR A 239 11.40 -4.79 -6.88
N TYR A 240 10.75 -4.93 -5.74
CA TYR A 240 9.30 -4.89 -5.59
C TYR A 240 8.96 -3.89 -4.48
N ALA A 241 7.69 -3.55 -4.33
CA ALA A 241 7.22 -2.73 -3.25
C ALA A 241 6.20 -3.47 -2.38
N LEU A 242 6.25 -3.20 -1.07
CA LEU A 242 5.14 -3.43 -0.16
C LEU A 242 4.56 -2.09 0.25
N LEU A 243 3.25 -2.02 0.37
CA LEU A 243 2.54 -0.87 0.92
C LEU A 243 1.61 -1.30 2.05
N LEU A 244 1.48 -0.40 3.02
CA LEU A 244 0.55 -0.49 4.14
C LEU A 244 -0.21 0.83 4.22
N MET A 245 -1.51 0.75 4.04
CA MET A 245 -2.45 1.84 4.20
C MET A 245 -3.22 1.66 5.50
N ASP A 246 -3.50 2.74 6.22
CA ASP A 246 -4.29 2.72 7.44
C ASP A 246 -5.08 4.03 7.60
N GLY A 247 -6.34 3.92 8.01
CA GLY A 247 -7.25 5.05 8.21
C GLY A 247 -6.85 5.93 9.40
N ASP A 248 -6.91 7.23 9.22
CA ASP A 248 -6.48 8.16 10.25
C ASP A 248 -7.55 8.36 11.34
N ARG A 249 -7.15 8.07 12.58
CA ARG A 249 -7.96 8.26 13.79
C ARG A 249 -9.32 7.54 13.74
N MET A 250 -9.36 6.33 13.18
CA MET A 250 -10.61 5.55 13.07
C MET A 250 -11.32 5.32 14.41
N GLY A 251 -10.57 5.21 15.52
CA GLY A 251 -11.16 5.18 16.85
C GLY A 251 -12.02 6.43 17.15
N ALA A 252 -11.52 7.63 16.81
CA ALA A 252 -12.26 8.88 17.01
C ALA A 252 -13.48 8.99 16.09
N TRP A 253 -13.44 8.42 14.88
CA TRP A 253 -14.60 8.32 13.99
C TRP A 253 -15.70 7.44 14.55
N LEU A 254 -15.36 6.39 15.30
CA LEU A 254 -16.33 5.49 15.93
C LEU A 254 -16.88 6.08 17.24
N THR A 255 -16.01 6.58 18.12
CA THR A 255 -16.44 7.13 19.41
C THR A 255 -17.05 8.52 19.30
N GLY A 256 -16.83 9.22 18.19
CA GLY A 256 -17.22 10.61 18.08
C GLY A 256 -16.31 11.53 18.88
N GLY A 257 -15.00 11.45 18.66
CA GLY A 257 -14.00 12.24 19.39
C GLY A 257 -13.40 11.52 20.60
N SER A 258 -12.30 12.05 21.12
CA SER A 258 -11.66 11.53 22.33
C SER A 258 -12.19 12.22 23.58
N SER A 259 -12.20 11.52 24.72
CA SER A 259 -12.48 12.11 26.03
C SER A 259 -11.56 13.28 26.40
N GLU A 260 -10.43 13.46 25.71
CA GLU A 260 -9.52 14.60 25.85
C GLU A 260 -9.99 15.85 25.11
N SER A 261 -11.01 15.74 24.25
CA SER A 261 -11.64 16.86 23.54
C SER A 261 -12.92 17.38 24.22
N ILE A 262 -13.19 16.97 25.46
CA ILE A 262 -14.15 17.64 26.34
C ILE A 262 -13.52 18.93 26.88
N GLY A 263 -12.96 19.74 25.98
CA GLY A 263 -12.57 21.13 26.21
C GLY A 263 -13.69 21.99 25.64
N GLU A 264 -14.28 22.83 26.49
CA GLU A 264 -15.46 23.66 26.22
C GLU A 264 -15.60 24.16 24.77
N PRO A 265 -16.77 23.98 24.14
CA PRO A 265 -17.16 24.81 23.03
C PRO A 265 -18.40 25.62 23.40
N LEU A 266 -18.28 26.56 24.35
CA LEU A 266 -19.04 27.80 24.19
C LEU A 266 -18.31 28.63 23.13
N ARG A 267 -18.38 28.15 21.88
CA ARG A 267 -17.95 28.87 20.69
C ARG A 267 -18.76 30.17 20.67
N LYS A 268 -18.07 31.32 20.65
CA LYS A 268 -18.72 32.63 20.66
C LYS A 268 -19.72 32.69 19.51
N LEU A 269 -20.97 33.01 19.83
CA LEU A 269 -21.98 33.34 18.84
C LEU A 269 -21.41 34.46 17.96
N ASP A 270 -21.35 34.22 16.65
CA ASP A 270 -21.05 35.24 15.66
C ASP A 270 -22.05 36.40 15.82
N GLU A 271 -21.54 37.64 15.87
CA GLU A 271 -22.32 38.88 15.92
C GLU A 271 -23.31 39.00 14.73
N LYS A 272 -23.08 38.26 13.64
CA LYS A 272 -23.90 38.25 12.42
C LYS A 272 -25.10 37.31 12.45
N ASN A 273 -25.37 36.62 13.56
CA ASN A 273 -26.56 35.77 13.74
C ASN A 273 -26.71 34.64 12.70
N THR A 274 -25.61 34.21 12.11
CA THR A 274 -25.50 33.14 11.11
C THR A 274 -25.05 31.80 11.73
N TRP A 275 -25.39 30.68 11.09
CA TRP A 275 -24.89 29.38 11.52
C TRP A 275 -23.36 29.36 11.36
N PRO A 276 -22.57 28.92 12.37
CA PRO A 276 -21.13 28.91 12.22
C PRO A 276 -20.71 27.80 11.23
N GLU A 277 -19.91 28.14 10.23
CA GLU A 277 -19.50 27.21 9.16
C GLU A 277 -18.63 26.05 9.67
N ASP A 278 -17.88 26.26 10.76
CA ASP A 278 -17.02 25.26 11.38
C ASP A 278 -17.51 24.91 12.80
N THR A 279 -18.42 23.93 12.92
CA THR A 279 -19.08 23.56 14.19
C THR A 279 -18.78 22.15 14.68
N GLY A 280 -17.97 21.37 13.97
CA GLY A 280 -17.58 20.02 14.36
C GLY A 280 -16.19 19.95 14.99
N SER A 281 -15.86 18.82 15.61
CA SER A 281 -14.48 18.43 15.95
C SER A 281 -13.75 17.76 14.76
N GLY A 282 -14.36 17.78 13.58
CA GLY A 282 -14.01 16.93 12.43
C GLY A 282 -14.51 15.48 12.56
N TYR A 283 -14.74 15.01 13.79
CA TYR A 283 -15.21 13.65 14.08
C TYR A 283 -16.66 13.63 14.58
N ASN A 284 -17.17 14.72 15.17
CA ASN A 284 -18.59 14.87 15.50
C ASN A 284 -19.22 15.98 14.69
N LEU A 285 -20.42 15.67 14.18
CA LEU A 285 -21.32 16.67 13.66
C LEU A 285 -22.24 17.11 14.81
N PRO A 286 -22.38 18.42 15.04
CA PRO A 286 -23.40 18.93 15.95
C PRO A 286 -24.79 18.64 15.39
N VAL A 287 -25.79 18.59 16.26
CA VAL A 287 -27.16 18.21 15.88
C VAL A 287 -27.66 19.06 14.71
N GLY A 288 -27.52 20.38 14.79
CA GLY A 288 -27.93 21.31 13.73
C GLY A 288 -27.11 21.15 12.45
N GLY A 289 -25.85 20.71 12.54
CA GLY A 289 -25.00 20.42 11.38
C GLY A 289 -25.46 19.20 10.58
N SER A 290 -26.29 18.33 11.16
CA SER A 290 -26.89 17.20 10.45
C SER A 290 -28.18 17.53 9.68
N TRP A 291 -28.66 18.77 9.81
CA TRP A 291 -29.87 19.20 9.13
C TRP A 291 -29.54 19.82 7.78
N HIS A 292 -30.47 19.71 6.83
CA HIS A 292 -30.37 20.43 5.57
C HIS A 292 -30.19 21.92 5.82
N GLU A 293 -29.28 22.58 5.10
CA GLU A 293 -28.84 23.97 5.35
C GLU A 293 -30.02 24.94 5.46
N ARG A 294 -30.98 24.87 4.53
CA ARG A 294 -32.20 25.70 4.58
C ARG A 294 -33.01 25.52 5.87
N VAL A 295 -33.12 24.31 6.39
CA VAL A 295 -33.85 24.01 7.64
C VAL A 295 -33.03 24.52 8.83
N ARG A 296 -31.73 24.20 8.84
CA ARG A 296 -30.78 24.67 9.86
C ARG A 296 -30.81 26.18 9.99
N ASP A 297 -30.65 26.90 8.88
CA ASP A 297 -30.55 28.36 8.88
C ASP A 297 -31.89 29.03 9.18
N HIS A 298 -33.02 28.39 8.82
CA HIS A 298 -34.34 28.83 9.24
C HIS A 298 -34.50 28.67 10.76
N VAL A 299 -34.20 27.50 11.30
CA VAL A 299 -34.36 27.23 12.74
C VAL A 299 -33.40 28.09 13.58
N TRP A 300 -32.15 28.26 13.13
CA TRP A 300 -31.15 29.09 13.79
C TRP A 300 -31.60 30.55 13.93
N ARG A 301 -32.23 31.10 12.89
CA ARG A 301 -32.74 32.48 12.88
C ARG A 301 -34.03 32.64 13.68
N GLN A 302 -34.97 31.71 13.54
CA GLN A 302 -36.32 31.83 14.11
C GLN A 302 -36.40 31.40 15.58
N PHE A 303 -35.55 30.48 16.02
CA PHE A 303 -35.63 29.89 17.37
C PHE A 303 -34.30 30.00 18.12
N PRO A 304 -33.96 31.18 18.67
CA PRO A 304 -32.73 31.38 19.45
C PRO A 304 -32.54 30.38 20.60
N ASP A 305 -33.64 29.97 21.24
CA ASP A 305 -33.62 29.00 22.35
C ASP A 305 -33.09 27.61 21.94
N LEU A 306 -33.19 27.25 20.66
CA LEU A 306 -32.72 25.97 20.14
C LEU A 306 -31.23 25.98 19.75
N ARG A 307 -30.57 27.14 19.73
CA ARG A 307 -29.16 27.24 19.28
C ARG A 307 -28.22 26.38 20.09
N ARG A 308 -28.39 26.35 21.42
CA ARG A 308 -27.58 25.52 22.31
C ARG A 308 -27.73 24.03 21.97
N TYR A 309 -28.96 23.58 21.72
CA TYR A 309 -29.23 22.21 21.30
C TYR A 309 -28.63 21.91 19.92
N MET A 310 -28.79 22.83 18.97
CA MET A 310 -28.22 22.67 17.63
C MET A 310 -26.70 22.58 17.64
N LEU A 311 -26.01 23.26 18.57
CA LEU A 311 -24.56 23.20 18.77
C LEU A 311 -24.10 21.98 19.58
N THR A 312 -25.01 21.18 20.15
CA THR A 312 -24.64 19.98 20.91
C THR A 312 -24.09 18.92 19.97
N GLU A 313 -22.96 18.32 20.31
CA GLU A 313 -22.35 17.25 19.52
C GLU A 313 -23.21 15.98 19.55
N ARG A 314 -23.33 15.32 18.40
CA ARG A 314 -24.00 14.01 18.32
C ARG A 314 -23.06 12.92 18.82
N GLY A 315 -23.42 12.27 19.92
CA GLY A 315 -22.73 11.07 20.41
C GLY A 315 -22.76 9.91 19.41
N ALA A 316 -21.98 8.86 19.69
CA ALA A 316 -22.01 7.64 18.90
C ALA A 316 -23.41 7.02 18.88
N SER A 317 -23.79 6.40 17.77
CA SER A 317 -25.07 5.70 17.63
C SER A 317 -24.91 4.47 16.74
N PRO A 318 -25.78 3.45 16.88
CA PRO A 318 -25.74 2.27 16.03
C PRO A 318 -25.80 2.62 14.55
N SER A 319 -26.70 3.55 14.16
CA SER A 319 -26.85 3.98 12.76
C SER A 319 -25.58 4.64 12.20
N ARG A 320 -24.87 5.40 13.02
CA ARG A 320 -23.58 5.99 12.64
C ARG A 320 -22.52 4.91 12.43
N HIS A 321 -22.42 3.94 13.34
CA HIS A 321 -21.47 2.83 13.22
C HIS A 321 -21.76 1.99 11.98
N ILE A 322 -23.02 1.64 11.74
CA ILE A 322 -23.45 0.94 10.51
C ILE A 322 -23.02 1.74 9.27
N ALA A 323 -23.22 3.06 9.28
CA ALA A 323 -22.88 3.89 8.15
C ALA A 323 -21.37 3.90 7.84
N ILE A 324 -20.54 4.01 8.88
CA ILE A 324 -19.07 3.94 8.79
C ILE A 324 -18.62 2.54 8.35
N SER A 325 -19.14 1.49 8.97
CA SER A 325 -18.80 0.10 8.61
C SER A 325 -19.15 -0.23 7.16
N GLU A 326 -20.30 0.24 6.67
CA GLU A 326 -20.68 0.06 5.25
C GLU A 326 -19.74 0.84 4.32
N ALA A 327 -19.27 2.02 4.71
CA ALA A 327 -18.30 2.79 3.94
C ALA A 327 -16.94 2.09 3.85
N LEU A 328 -16.43 1.58 4.98
CA LEU A 328 -15.20 0.80 5.04
C LEU A 328 -15.30 -0.51 4.24
N ASN A 329 -16.41 -1.23 4.37
CA ASN A 329 -16.66 -2.45 3.61
C ASN A 329 -16.77 -2.17 2.10
N SER A 330 -17.38 -1.04 1.72
CA SER A 330 -17.48 -0.64 0.32
C SER A 330 -16.09 -0.43 -0.30
N PHE A 331 -15.18 0.21 0.43
CA PHE A 331 -13.78 0.33 0.01
C PHE A 331 -13.08 -1.03 -0.04
N ALA A 332 -13.03 -1.76 1.08
CA ALA A 332 -12.24 -2.98 1.22
C ALA A 332 -12.69 -4.11 0.27
N LEU A 333 -14.01 -4.32 0.13
CA LEU A 333 -14.56 -5.41 -0.67
C LEU A 333 -14.85 -5.02 -2.11
N GLY A 334 -15.21 -3.75 -2.35
CA GLY A 334 -15.67 -3.28 -3.66
C GLY A 334 -14.61 -2.61 -4.52
N LEU A 335 -13.66 -1.88 -3.91
CA LEU A 335 -12.79 -0.94 -4.61
C LEU A 335 -11.30 -1.29 -4.50
N ALA A 336 -10.85 -1.72 -3.32
CA ALA A 336 -9.44 -2.02 -3.04
C ALA A 336 -8.87 -3.10 -3.96
N ARG A 337 -9.56 -4.25 -4.09
CA ARG A 337 -9.07 -5.36 -4.90
C ARG A 337 -8.98 -5.04 -6.40
N PRO A 338 -10.01 -4.46 -7.05
CA PRO A 338 -9.87 -4.00 -8.43
C PRO A 338 -8.75 -2.98 -8.62
N ALA A 339 -8.56 -2.06 -7.66
CA ALA A 339 -7.46 -1.10 -7.72
C ALA A 339 -6.09 -1.79 -7.66
N VAL A 340 -5.89 -2.75 -6.74
CA VAL A 340 -4.58 -3.41 -6.57
C VAL A 340 -4.31 -4.44 -7.67
N ASP A 341 -5.25 -5.35 -7.94
CA ASP A 341 -4.99 -6.54 -8.75
C ASP A 341 -5.32 -6.35 -10.24
N GLU A 342 -6.30 -5.50 -10.57
CA GLU A 342 -6.80 -5.34 -11.95
C GLU A 342 -6.27 -4.06 -12.61
N LEU A 343 -6.25 -2.93 -11.90
CA LEU A 343 -5.66 -1.69 -12.41
C LEU A 343 -4.14 -1.74 -12.41
N HIS A 344 -3.55 -2.27 -11.33
CA HIS A 344 -2.11 -2.30 -11.12
C HIS A 344 -1.58 -3.74 -11.16
N LYS A 345 -0.27 -3.89 -11.33
CA LYS A 345 0.47 -5.15 -11.17
C LYS A 345 0.67 -5.43 -9.69
N GLY A 346 -0.44 -5.57 -8.96
CA GLY A 346 -0.45 -5.78 -7.52
C GLY A 346 -0.99 -7.15 -7.11
N TRP A 347 -0.79 -7.44 -5.84
CA TRP A 347 -1.41 -8.52 -5.11
C TRP A 347 -1.88 -8.01 -3.76
N LEU A 348 -3.20 -7.96 -3.59
CA LEU A 348 -3.82 -7.63 -2.32
C LEU A 348 -3.62 -8.77 -1.32
N ILE A 349 -2.81 -8.54 -0.29
CA ILE A 349 -2.57 -9.53 0.78
C ILE A 349 -3.72 -9.51 1.78
N TYR A 350 -4.20 -8.32 2.14
CA TYR A 350 -5.32 -8.13 3.06
C TYR A 350 -5.93 -6.73 2.92
N ALA A 351 -7.25 -6.63 3.13
CA ALA A 351 -8.00 -5.37 3.29
C ALA A 351 -9.07 -5.55 4.37
N GLY A 352 -8.95 -4.80 5.47
CA GLY A 352 -9.77 -4.94 6.68
C GLY A 352 -10.87 -3.91 6.87
N GLY A 353 -11.05 -3.02 5.91
CA GLY A 353 -11.89 -1.84 6.06
C GLY A 353 -11.03 -0.59 5.93
N ASP A 354 -10.40 -0.17 7.02
CA ASP A 354 -9.53 1.00 7.07
C ASP A 354 -8.06 0.67 6.78
N ASP A 355 -7.61 -0.53 7.14
CA ASP A 355 -6.25 -1.00 6.89
C ASP A 355 -6.15 -1.91 5.66
N LEU A 356 -5.03 -1.80 4.94
CA LEU A 356 -4.79 -2.56 3.72
C LEU A 356 -3.30 -2.83 3.55
N MET A 357 -2.95 -4.06 3.20
CA MET A 357 -1.59 -4.46 2.83
C MET A 357 -1.58 -5.06 1.44
N ALA A 358 -0.67 -4.56 0.59
CA ALA A 358 -0.49 -5.06 -0.76
C ALA A 358 0.99 -5.14 -1.14
N MET A 359 1.28 -6.07 -2.03
CA MET A 359 2.54 -6.16 -2.74
C MET A 359 2.33 -5.67 -4.18
N VAL A 360 3.23 -4.86 -4.71
CA VAL A 360 3.08 -4.24 -6.04
C VAL A 360 4.44 -4.12 -6.74
N SER A 361 4.43 -4.11 -8.07
CA SER A 361 5.61 -3.75 -8.85
C SER A 361 6.01 -2.28 -8.62
N VAL A 362 7.29 -1.96 -8.86
CA VAL A 362 7.84 -0.64 -8.52
C VAL A 362 7.26 0.48 -9.38
N ASP A 363 6.98 0.20 -10.65
CA ASP A 363 6.42 1.17 -11.61
C ASP A 363 4.98 1.57 -11.27
N ASP A 364 4.19 0.65 -10.71
CA ASP A 364 2.80 0.87 -10.30
C ASP A 364 2.65 1.36 -8.85
N LEU A 365 3.75 1.51 -8.08
CA LEU A 365 3.69 1.91 -6.67
C LEU A 365 3.02 3.29 -6.46
N LEU A 366 3.54 4.35 -7.09
CA LEU A 366 2.99 5.70 -6.92
C LEU A 366 1.55 5.81 -7.47
N PRO A 367 1.25 5.27 -8.68
CA PRO A 367 -0.13 5.19 -9.19
C PRO A 367 -1.09 4.51 -8.21
N LEU A 368 -0.69 3.37 -7.63
CA LEU A 368 -1.54 2.62 -6.71
C LEU A 368 -1.77 3.38 -5.41
N MET A 369 -0.72 4.00 -4.86
CA MET A 369 -0.81 4.84 -3.67
C MET A 369 -1.82 5.99 -3.86
N THR A 370 -1.75 6.69 -4.99
CA THR A 370 -2.71 7.74 -5.37
C THR A 370 -4.13 7.18 -5.48
N THR A 371 -4.29 6.08 -6.21
CA THR A 371 -5.60 5.45 -6.46
C THR A 371 -6.28 5.02 -5.16
N LEU A 372 -5.55 4.35 -4.27
CA LEU A 372 -6.08 3.90 -2.98
C LEU A 372 -6.51 5.08 -2.12
N ARG A 373 -5.69 6.14 -2.05
CA ARG A 373 -6.03 7.36 -1.30
C ARG A 373 -7.30 8.02 -1.85
N SER A 374 -7.43 8.16 -3.16
CA SER A 374 -8.60 8.79 -3.79
C SER A 374 -9.86 7.96 -3.58
N LEU A 375 -9.78 6.63 -3.76
CA LEU A 375 -10.92 5.72 -3.56
C LEU A 375 -11.39 5.67 -2.11
N TYR A 376 -10.48 5.80 -1.14
CA TYR A 376 -10.84 5.78 0.28
C TYR A 376 -11.72 6.96 0.69
N SER A 377 -11.38 8.17 0.25
CA SER A 377 -12.17 9.37 0.56
C SER A 377 -13.27 9.64 -0.46
N GLY A 378 -13.24 9.01 -1.63
CA GLY A 378 -14.15 9.32 -2.74
C GLY A 378 -13.92 10.73 -3.29
N ILE A 379 -12.66 11.17 -3.31
CA ILE A 379 -12.26 12.49 -3.81
C ILE A 379 -11.07 12.35 -4.73
N LEU A 380 -11.16 13.04 -5.85
CA LEU A 380 -10.08 13.19 -6.81
C LEU A 380 -9.79 14.68 -7.00
N PRO A 381 -8.53 15.12 -6.85
CA PRO A 381 -8.15 16.49 -7.17
C PRO A 381 -8.53 16.86 -8.61
N ALA A 382 -9.13 18.04 -8.80
CA ALA A 382 -9.69 18.55 -10.06
C ALA A 382 -10.76 17.66 -10.74
N GLY A 383 -11.24 16.60 -10.07
CA GLY A 383 -12.29 15.70 -10.55
C GLY A 383 -11.87 14.77 -11.68
N ASP A 384 -12.83 14.01 -12.23
CA ASP A 384 -12.62 12.94 -13.23
C ASP A 384 -11.92 13.40 -14.54
N GLY A 385 -11.82 14.71 -14.76
CA GLY A 385 -11.20 15.32 -15.93
C GLY A 385 -9.68 15.46 -15.86
N ASP A 386 -9.07 15.22 -14.70
CA ASP A 386 -7.65 15.46 -14.47
C ASP A 386 -6.75 14.63 -15.44
N PRO A 387 -5.80 15.27 -16.16
CA PRO A 387 -4.94 14.57 -17.12
C PRO A 387 -4.10 13.46 -16.49
N LEU A 388 -3.52 13.72 -15.32
CA LEU A 388 -2.69 12.74 -14.63
C LEU A 388 -3.56 11.57 -14.17
N TRP A 389 -4.77 11.81 -13.67
CA TRP A 389 -5.70 10.74 -13.35
C TRP A 389 -6.06 9.86 -14.55
N ARG A 390 -6.28 10.46 -15.73
CA ARG A 390 -6.55 9.72 -16.97
C ARG A 390 -5.38 8.83 -17.36
N ASP A 391 -4.15 9.31 -17.20
CA ASP A 391 -2.95 8.53 -17.49
C ASP A 391 -2.78 7.38 -16.50
N LEU A 392 -2.97 7.64 -15.20
CA LEU A 392 -2.89 6.62 -14.15
C LEU A 392 -3.97 5.53 -14.30
N THR A 393 -5.15 5.89 -14.81
CA THR A 393 -6.28 4.97 -15.00
C THR A 393 -6.38 4.40 -16.42
N ARG A 394 -5.47 4.76 -17.33
CA ARG A 394 -5.43 4.28 -18.72
C ARG A 394 -5.50 2.74 -18.88
N PRO A 395 -4.92 1.92 -17.98
CA PRO A 395 -5.07 0.46 -18.08
C PRO A 395 -6.51 -0.03 -17.91
N TRP A 396 -7.40 0.74 -17.29
CA TRP A 396 -8.82 0.41 -17.25
C TRP A 396 -9.51 0.77 -18.57
N ARG A 397 -10.50 -0.05 -18.94
CA ARG A 397 -11.42 0.31 -20.02
C ARG A 397 -12.18 1.56 -19.60
N ALA A 398 -12.48 2.46 -20.52
CA ALA A 398 -13.19 3.72 -20.20
C ALA A 398 -14.48 3.52 -19.38
N LYS A 399 -15.22 2.42 -19.61
CA LYS A 399 -16.44 2.06 -18.85
C LYS A 399 -16.20 1.57 -17.41
N ASP A 400 -14.96 1.17 -17.12
CA ASP A 400 -14.51 0.63 -15.85
C ASP A 400 -13.75 1.70 -15.03
N VAL A 401 -13.54 2.93 -15.55
CA VAL A 401 -12.98 4.07 -14.81
C VAL A 401 -13.93 4.53 -13.70
N PRO A 402 -13.47 4.66 -12.43
CA PRO A 402 -14.36 5.00 -11.34
C PRO A 402 -14.62 6.51 -11.39
N LYS A 403 -15.85 6.91 -11.10
CA LYS A 403 -16.18 8.34 -10.95
C LYS A 403 -16.23 8.69 -9.47
N LEU A 404 -15.48 9.70 -9.06
CA LEU A 404 -15.34 10.08 -7.67
C LEU A 404 -15.99 11.44 -7.42
N GLY A 405 -16.71 11.58 -6.32
CA GLY A 405 -17.28 12.85 -5.91
C GLY A 405 -17.99 12.76 -4.56
N ASP A 406 -17.81 13.78 -3.73
CA ASP A 406 -18.54 13.99 -2.48
C ASP A 406 -18.60 12.78 -1.53
N GLY A 407 -17.53 11.98 -1.47
CA GLY A 407 -17.49 10.79 -0.62
C GLY A 407 -18.19 9.56 -1.21
N TYR A 408 -18.42 9.57 -2.52
CA TYR A 408 -18.96 8.45 -3.27
C TYR A 408 -18.05 8.04 -4.41
N VAL A 409 -18.11 6.75 -4.75
CA VAL A 409 -17.42 6.18 -5.90
C VAL A 409 -18.44 5.41 -6.74
N LEU A 410 -18.67 5.84 -7.98
CA LEU A 410 -19.43 5.07 -8.96
C LEU A 410 -18.48 4.16 -9.72
N PHE A 411 -18.57 2.85 -9.48
CA PHE A 411 -17.75 1.84 -10.13
C PHE A 411 -18.61 0.66 -10.58
N ARG A 412 -18.45 0.23 -11.85
CA ARG A 412 -19.22 -0.90 -12.44
C ARG A 412 -20.74 -0.80 -12.23
N LYS A 413 -21.31 0.40 -12.44
CA LYS A 413 -22.74 0.72 -12.24
C LYS A 413 -23.24 0.57 -10.80
N ARG A 414 -22.34 0.47 -9.83
CA ARG A 414 -22.66 0.46 -8.40
C ARG A 414 -22.13 1.74 -7.75
N LEU A 415 -22.99 2.40 -6.99
CA LEU A 415 -22.60 3.54 -6.16
C LEU A 415 -22.11 3.02 -4.82
N HIS A 416 -20.88 3.36 -4.47
CA HIS A 416 -20.25 3.02 -3.20
C HIS A 416 -20.18 4.28 -2.35
N ARG A 417 -20.77 4.25 -1.15
CA ARG A 417 -20.44 5.25 -0.11
C ARG A 417 -19.07 4.88 0.46
N VAL A 418 -18.18 5.85 0.57
CA VAL A 418 -16.87 5.66 1.19
C VAL A 418 -16.69 6.67 2.33
N MET A 419 -15.49 6.80 2.87
CA MET A 419 -15.27 7.50 4.13
C MET A 419 -15.42 9.03 4.02
N GLY A 420 -15.41 9.58 2.80
CA GLY A 420 -15.64 11.00 2.55
C GLY A 420 -14.39 11.88 2.72
N PRO A 421 -14.51 13.20 2.46
CA PRO A 421 -13.39 14.15 2.48
C PRO A 421 -12.62 14.23 3.78
N GLN A 422 -13.35 14.14 4.88
CA GLN A 422 -12.83 14.45 6.21
C GLN A 422 -12.07 13.27 6.81
N ALA A 423 -12.43 12.05 6.43
CA ALA A 423 -11.76 10.85 6.87
C ALA A 423 -10.59 10.54 5.94
N THR A 424 -9.38 10.71 6.45
CA THR A 424 -8.14 10.56 5.69
C THR A 424 -7.50 9.20 5.92
N ALA A 425 -6.52 8.86 5.09
CA ALA A 425 -5.70 7.67 5.26
C ALA A 425 -4.23 8.02 5.02
N SER A 426 -3.37 7.33 5.74
CA SER A 426 -1.92 7.42 5.59
C SER A 426 -1.36 6.13 4.98
N ILE A 427 -0.36 6.26 4.10
CA ILE A 427 0.24 5.12 3.41
C ILE A 427 1.76 5.11 3.62
N GLY A 428 2.27 4.01 4.18
CA GLY A 428 3.69 3.69 4.16
C GLY A 428 4.02 2.71 3.04
N ALA A 429 5.13 2.93 2.32
CA ALA A 429 5.60 2.03 1.28
C ALA A 429 7.10 1.75 1.40
N VAL A 430 7.50 0.52 1.12
CA VAL A 430 8.91 0.09 1.10
C VAL A 430 9.21 -0.56 -0.23
N VAL A 431 10.21 -0.02 -0.93
CA VAL A 431 10.82 -0.64 -2.11
C VAL A 431 12.04 -1.44 -1.65
N ALA A 432 12.05 -2.74 -1.94
CA ALA A 432 13.11 -3.64 -1.50
C ALA A 432 13.51 -4.61 -2.61
N HIS A 433 14.78 -5.00 -2.60
CA HIS A 433 15.27 -6.05 -3.47
C HIS A 433 14.64 -7.40 -3.08
N ASN A 434 14.30 -8.24 -4.05
CA ASN A 434 13.58 -9.52 -3.86
C ASN A 434 14.28 -10.53 -2.93
N ARG A 435 15.61 -10.40 -2.74
CA ARG A 435 16.44 -11.17 -1.79
C ARG A 435 16.42 -10.64 -0.34
N VAL A 436 15.90 -9.45 -0.06
CA VAL A 436 15.86 -8.93 1.31
C VAL A 436 14.88 -9.77 2.14
N PRO A 437 15.26 -10.28 3.33
CA PRO A 437 14.35 -11.08 4.16
C PRO A 437 13.04 -10.33 4.43
N LEU A 438 11.92 -10.96 4.08
CA LEU A 438 10.58 -10.33 4.13
C LEU A 438 10.25 -9.79 5.53
N GLY A 439 10.69 -10.46 6.60
CA GLY A 439 10.52 -9.97 7.98
C GLY A 439 11.18 -8.61 8.24
N ARG A 440 12.33 -8.33 7.61
CA ARG A 440 12.98 -7.00 7.67
C ARG A 440 12.17 -5.97 6.89
N VAL A 441 11.65 -6.34 5.72
CA VAL A 441 10.82 -5.46 4.88
C VAL A 441 9.52 -5.09 5.60
N ILE A 442 8.84 -6.05 6.23
CA ILE A 442 7.60 -5.82 6.99
C ILE A 442 7.84 -4.89 8.19
N ARG A 443 8.96 -5.05 8.92
CA ARG A 443 9.32 -4.14 10.02
C ARG A 443 9.56 -2.73 9.50
N ALA A 444 10.34 -2.59 8.43
CA ALA A 444 10.58 -1.31 7.77
C ALA A 444 9.26 -0.68 7.27
N LEU A 445 8.33 -1.49 6.76
CA LEU A 445 7.03 -1.02 6.27
C LEU A 445 6.19 -0.41 7.39
N ARG A 446 6.10 -1.09 8.54
CA ARG A 446 5.39 -0.58 9.73
C ARG A 446 6.05 0.67 10.31
N GLU A 447 7.37 0.80 10.22
CA GLU A 447 8.05 2.04 10.59
C GLU A 447 7.72 3.17 9.63
N THR A 448 7.76 2.91 8.32
CA THR A 448 7.44 3.90 7.30
C THR A 448 5.99 4.38 7.41
N GLU A 449 5.02 3.49 7.63
CA GLU A 449 3.62 3.87 7.87
C GLU A 449 3.48 4.74 9.14
N ARG A 450 4.15 4.37 10.23
CA ARG A 450 4.19 5.21 11.44
C ARG A 450 4.80 6.59 11.20
N ARG A 451 5.79 6.71 10.31
CA ARG A 451 6.37 8.01 9.92
C ARG A 451 5.39 8.83 9.10
N ALA A 452 4.61 8.22 8.21
CA ALA A 452 3.54 8.93 7.51
C ALA A 452 2.53 9.55 8.51
N LYS A 453 2.12 8.80 9.53
CA LYS A 453 1.20 9.31 10.57
C LYS A 453 1.83 10.31 11.54
N GLY A 454 3.09 10.08 11.91
CA GLY A 454 3.81 10.86 12.91
C GLY A 454 4.45 12.11 12.29
N GLU A 455 5.52 11.91 11.52
CA GLU A 455 6.27 12.99 10.86
C GLU A 455 5.43 13.69 9.78
N GLY A 456 4.63 12.92 9.02
CA GLY A 456 3.77 13.46 7.97
C GLY A 456 2.49 14.12 8.48
N GLY A 457 2.19 14.03 9.78
CA GLY A 457 1.02 14.67 10.37
C GLY A 457 -0.33 14.01 10.04
N ARG A 458 -0.33 12.75 9.58
CA ARG A 458 -1.50 12.04 9.02
C ARG A 458 -1.97 12.65 7.70
N ASN A 459 -2.90 11.99 7.01
CA ASN A 459 -3.25 12.31 5.62
C ASN A 459 -1.98 12.50 4.75
N ALA A 460 -1.05 11.56 4.91
CA ALA A 460 0.30 11.66 4.37
C ALA A 460 0.79 10.30 3.88
N PHE A 461 1.80 10.33 3.04
CA PHE A 461 2.51 9.14 2.61
C PHE A 461 3.98 9.18 3.03
N ALA A 462 4.55 7.99 3.16
CA ALA A 462 5.97 7.80 3.36
C ALA A 462 6.49 6.67 2.47
N ILE A 463 7.63 6.90 1.82
CA ILE A 463 8.26 5.92 0.93
C ILE A 463 9.68 5.70 1.41
N ARG A 464 10.10 4.45 1.56
CA ARG A 464 11.47 4.06 1.90
C ARG A 464 12.03 3.12 0.84
N VAL A 465 13.24 3.40 0.36
CA VAL A 465 13.97 2.54 -0.57
C VAL A 465 15.13 1.86 0.14
N MET A 466 15.07 0.54 0.24
CA MET A 466 16.12 -0.30 0.84
C MET A 466 17.10 -0.77 -0.24
N LYS A 467 18.24 -0.09 -0.37
CA LYS A 467 19.25 -0.42 -1.38
C LYS A 467 20.01 -1.69 -1.01
N ARG A 468 20.34 -2.51 -2.02
CA ARG A 468 21.14 -3.75 -1.85
C ARG A 468 22.54 -3.49 -1.26
N ALA A 469 23.20 -2.40 -1.65
CA ALA A 469 24.56 -2.04 -1.22
C ALA A 469 24.64 -1.37 0.16
N GLY A 470 23.53 -1.29 0.90
CA GLY A 470 23.42 -0.50 2.12
C GLY A 470 23.03 0.96 1.84
N GLY A 471 22.49 1.62 2.87
CA GLY A 471 21.92 2.96 2.79
C GLY A 471 20.41 2.94 2.50
N GLU A 472 19.69 3.81 3.19
CA GLU A 472 18.25 3.96 3.09
C GLU A 472 17.93 5.39 2.66
N VAL A 473 17.02 5.54 1.70
CA VAL A 473 16.45 6.84 1.33
C VAL A 473 14.99 6.82 1.70
N SER A 474 14.51 7.87 2.37
CA SER A 474 13.12 7.98 2.76
C SER A 474 12.56 9.36 2.44
N LEU A 475 11.31 9.38 2.00
CA LEU A 475 10.52 10.58 1.79
C LEU A 475 9.27 10.49 2.66
N VAL A 476 8.89 11.59 3.30
CA VAL A 476 7.60 11.76 3.98
C VAL A 476 6.99 13.06 3.50
N ALA A 477 5.74 13.01 3.04
CA ALA A 477 5.01 14.18 2.55
C ALA A 477 3.51 14.01 2.79
N PRO A 478 2.77 15.11 3.02
CA PRO A 478 1.31 15.06 3.05
C PRO A 478 0.75 14.75 1.66
N TRP A 479 -0.51 14.31 1.57
CA TRP A 479 -1.20 14.15 0.30
C TRP A 479 -1.56 15.49 -0.35
N TYR A 480 -1.87 16.49 0.46
CA TYR A 480 -2.30 17.84 0.07
C TYR A 480 -1.68 18.88 1.03
N PHE A 481 -1.55 20.14 0.60
CA PHE A 481 -1.11 21.24 1.47
C PHE A 481 -2.20 21.69 2.44
N GLY A 482 -1.82 22.27 3.57
CA GLY A 482 -2.68 22.56 4.72
C GLY A 482 -3.97 23.32 4.38
N GLY A 483 -5.11 22.75 4.81
CA GLY A 483 -6.42 23.41 4.79
C GLY A 483 -7.04 23.68 3.41
N GLN A 484 -6.35 23.34 2.32
CA GLN A 484 -6.90 23.49 0.97
C GLN A 484 -7.93 22.40 0.67
N ASP A 485 -9.01 22.80 -0.01
CA ASP A 485 -9.96 21.87 -0.56
C ASP A 485 -9.25 20.98 -1.60
N PRO A 486 -9.16 19.65 -1.40
CA PRO A 486 -8.50 18.77 -2.35
C PRO A 486 -9.11 18.84 -3.75
N THR A 487 -10.39 19.22 -3.88
CA THR A 487 -11.06 19.36 -5.18
C THR A 487 -10.62 20.60 -5.96
N ALA A 488 -10.07 21.61 -5.28
CA ALA A 488 -9.58 22.85 -5.87
C ALA A 488 -8.14 22.75 -6.43
N LEU A 489 -7.42 21.68 -6.10
CA LEU A 489 -6.06 21.40 -6.58
C LEU A 489 -6.11 20.47 -7.79
N ALA A 490 -5.22 20.69 -8.77
CA ALA A 490 -4.94 19.68 -9.79
C ALA A 490 -4.09 18.56 -9.19
N LEU A 491 -4.30 17.31 -9.62
CA LEU A 491 -3.56 16.17 -9.09
C LEU A 491 -2.05 16.35 -9.34
N ALA A 492 -1.69 16.92 -10.48
CA ALA A 492 -0.33 17.22 -10.91
C ALA A 492 0.43 18.19 -9.97
N ASP A 493 -0.29 18.98 -9.19
CA ASP A 493 0.27 19.98 -8.27
C ASP A 493 0.35 19.46 -6.82
N THR A 494 -0.24 18.30 -6.54
CA THR A 494 -0.09 17.65 -5.23
C THR A 494 1.34 17.12 -5.04
N PRO A 495 1.81 16.92 -3.79
CA PRO A 495 3.11 16.30 -3.53
C PRO A 495 3.33 14.96 -4.25
N MET A 496 2.29 14.13 -4.34
CA MET A 496 2.36 12.86 -5.07
C MET A 496 2.40 13.08 -6.59
N GLY A 497 1.61 14.02 -7.13
CA GLY A 497 1.62 14.37 -8.54
C GLY A 497 2.98 14.90 -9.00
N VAL A 498 3.61 15.77 -8.22
CA VAL A 498 4.95 16.28 -8.51
C VAL A 498 6.01 15.19 -8.45
N LEU A 499 5.89 14.24 -7.51
CA LEU A 499 6.78 13.08 -7.46
C LEU A 499 6.63 12.19 -8.71
N ILE A 500 5.41 11.98 -9.18
CA ILE A 500 5.11 11.25 -10.42
C ILE A 500 5.70 11.99 -11.63
N ARG A 501 5.50 13.31 -11.74
CA ARG A 501 6.08 14.13 -12.81
C ARG A 501 7.61 14.08 -12.82
N LEU A 502 8.25 14.14 -11.65
CA LEU A 502 9.70 14.02 -11.54
C LEU A 502 10.18 12.63 -12.02
N ARG A 503 9.48 11.56 -11.62
CA ARG A 503 9.77 10.20 -12.10
C ARG A 503 9.68 10.12 -13.61
N ASP A 504 8.60 10.63 -14.19
CA ASP A 504 8.33 10.55 -15.63
C ASP A 504 9.34 11.38 -16.44
N PHE A 505 9.68 12.58 -15.95
CA PHE A 505 10.75 13.40 -16.51
C PHE A 505 12.10 12.67 -16.52
N LEU A 506 12.48 12.04 -15.40
CA LEU A 506 13.74 11.30 -15.29
C LEU A 506 13.76 10.00 -16.12
N ALA A 507 12.59 9.45 -16.45
CA ALA A 507 12.46 8.27 -17.30
C ALA A 507 12.50 8.60 -18.81
N ARG A 508 12.35 9.88 -19.16
CA ARG A 508 12.26 10.33 -20.55
C ARG A 508 13.56 10.11 -21.33
N GLU A 509 13.43 9.70 -22.59
CA GLU A 509 14.58 9.55 -23.48
C GLU A 509 15.28 10.91 -23.69
N GLY A 510 16.62 10.91 -23.59
CA GLY A 510 17.43 12.14 -23.67
C GLY A 510 17.52 12.92 -22.36
N VAL A 511 17.01 12.37 -21.24
CA VAL A 511 17.25 12.91 -19.88
C VAL A 511 18.24 12.02 -19.15
N SER A 512 19.35 12.62 -18.70
CA SER A 512 20.39 11.92 -17.94
C SER A 512 19.92 11.67 -16.50
N ARG A 513 19.99 10.41 -16.06
CA ARG A 513 19.71 10.01 -14.67
C ARG A 513 20.63 10.69 -13.64
N ARG A 514 21.77 11.25 -14.07
CA ARG A 514 22.66 12.04 -13.21
C ARG A 514 22.00 13.32 -12.72
N ALA A 515 20.90 13.77 -13.32
CA ALA A 515 20.10 14.90 -12.84
C ALA A 515 19.77 14.80 -11.36
N ALA A 516 19.26 13.65 -10.90
CA ALA A 516 18.93 13.45 -9.48
C ALA A 516 20.18 13.56 -8.57
N TYR A 517 21.31 13.01 -9.02
CA TYR A 517 22.56 13.05 -8.27
C TYR A 517 23.13 14.47 -8.16
N HIS A 518 23.23 15.18 -9.29
CA HIS A 518 23.72 16.55 -9.34
C HIS A 518 22.84 17.51 -8.55
N THR A 519 21.51 17.36 -8.64
CA THR A 519 20.58 18.13 -7.82
C THR A 519 20.83 17.90 -6.33
N PHE A 520 21.01 16.65 -5.90
CA PHE A 520 21.26 16.35 -4.49
C PHE A 520 22.61 16.88 -3.99
N GLU A 521 23.68 16.72 -4.77
CA GLU A 521 25.00 17.25 -4.40
C GLU A 521 24.99 18.77 -4.28
N TRP A 522 24.38 19.45 -5.26
CA TRP A 522 24.33 20.89 -5.31
C TRP A 522 23.44 21.48 -4.20
N LEU A 523 22.28 20.86 -3.90
CA LEU A 523 21.39 21.32 -2.82
C LEU A 523 22.10 21.38 -1.46
N ARG A 524 23.06 20.48 -1.21
CA ARG A 524 23.87 20.48 0.03
C ARG A 524 24.84 21.65 0.14
N GLN A 525 25.09 22.36 -0.95
CA GLN A 525 26.00 23.50 -1.03
C GLN A 525 25.25 24.84 -0.97
N LEU A 526 23.91 24.82 -0.99
CA LEU A 526 23.13 26.05 -0.83
C LEU A 526 23.27 26.61 0.59
N PRO A 527 23.26 27.95 0.74
CA PRO A 527 23.12 28.57 2.05
C PRO A 527 21.82 28.11 2.73
N ARG A 528 21.81 28.15 4.05
CA ARG A 528 20.60 27.79 4.80
C ARG A 528 19.53 28.87 4.61
N LYS A 529 18.25 28.48 4.73
CA LYS A 529 17.11 29.39 4.52
C LYS A 529 17.20 30.65 5.40
N ASP A 530 17.68 30.51 6.63
CA ASP A 530 17.89 31.57 7.61
C ASP A 530 19.03 32.54 7.26
N GLU A 531 19.95 32.14 6.39
CA GLU A 531 21.08 32.96 5.94
C GLU A 531 20.70 33.88 4.76
N VAL A 532 19.58 33.61 4.08
CA VAL A 532 19.12 34.35 2.90
C VAL A 532 17.86 35.15 3.22
N ARG A 533 18.01 36.48 3.38
CA ARG A 533 16.93 37.39 3.83
C ARG A 533 15.70 37.42 2.92
N ALA A 534 15.88 37.40 1.59
CA ALA A 534 14.81 37.43 0.61
C ALA A 534 15.19 36.65 -0.66
N GLY A 535 14.21 35.99 -1.29
CA GLY A 535 14.41 35.33 -2.58
C GLY A 535 15.00 33.92 -2.52
N TYR A 536 15.11 33.29 -1.34
CA TYR A 536 15.61 31.90 -1.21
C TYR A 536 14.82 30.89 -2.05
N ARG A 537 13.48 31.01 -2.07
CA ARG A 537 12.60 30.18 -2.91
C ARG A 537 12.97 30.29 -4.39
N ARG A 538 13.15 31.52 -4.88
CA ARG A 538 13.53 31.78 -6.27
C ARG A 538 14.93 31.26 -6.59
N LEU A 539 15.88 31.42 -5.65
CA LEU A 539 17.23 30.85 -5.79
C LEU A 539 17.17 29.33 -5.96
N VAL A 540 16.41 28.63 -5.13
CA VAL A 540 16.24 27.17 -5.23
C VAL A 540 15.62 26.80 -6.58
N GLU A 541 14.54 27.48 -6.99
CA GLU A 541 13.85 27.21 -8.25
C GLU A 541 14.73 27.41 -9.48
N ASP A 542 15.40 28.56 -9.59
CA ASP A 542 16.20 28.93 -10.76
C ASP A 542 17.38 27.96 -10.93
N ASN A 543 17.99 27.52 -9.83
CA ASN A 543 19.06 26.55 -9.87
C ASN A 543 18.58 25.12 -10.12
N LEU A 544 17.47 24.68 -9.52
CA LEU A 544 16.85 23.39 -9.85
C LEU A 544 16.53 23.33 -11.35
N ARG A 545 15.91 24.38 -11.87
CA ARG A 545 15.63 24.53 -13.30
C ARG A 545 16.89 24.42 -14.13
N TYR A 546 17.96 25.13 -13.76
CA TYR A 546 19.24 25.07 -14.45
C TYR A 546 19.82 23.64 -14.47
N GLN A 547 19.86 22.97 -13.31
CA GLN A 547 20.44 21.62 -13.19
C GLN A 547 19.65 20.60 -14.00
N LEU A 548 18.31 20.60 -13.90
CA LEU A 548 17.47 19.67 -14.65
C LEU A 548 17.56 19.92 -16.16
N ARG A 549 17.53 21.19 -16.60
CA ARG A 549 17.67 21.56 -18.02
C ARG A 549 18.99 21.12 -18.62
N ARG A 550 20.10 21.22 -17.87
CA ARG A 550 21.43 20.81 -18.35
C ARG A 550 21.54 19.31 -18.62
N GLN A 551 20.67 18.51 -18.01
CA GLN A 551 20.64 17.07 -18.16
C GLN A 551 19.61 16.59 -19.21
N ALA A 552 18.93 17.52 -19.88
CA ALA A 552 17.97 17.26 -20.94
C ALA A 552 18.53 17.68 -22.30
N GLU A 553 18.53 16.77 -23.27
CA GLU A 553 19.07 17.02 -24.61
C GLU A 553 18.09 17.81 -25.50
N LYS A 554 16.82 17.37 -25.56
CA LYS A 554 15.77 17.92 -26.43
C LYS A 554 15.10 19.15 -25.78
N GLU A 555 14.69 20.14 -26.58
CA GLU A 555 14.05 21.37 -26.06
C GLU A 555 12.73 21.10 -25.32
N GLU A 556 11.95 20.12 -25.75
CA GLU A 556 10.73 19.68 -25.06
C GLU A 556 11.03 19.24 -23.62
N ALA A 557 12.06 18.41 -23.43
CA ALA A 557 12.49 17.96 -22.12
C ALA A 557 13.08 19.11 -21.28
N LYS A 558 13.75 20.10 -21.91
CA LYS A 558 14.22 21.29 -21.20
C LYS A 558 13.06 22.18 -20.72
N ASN A 559 11.99 22.29 -21.49
CA ASN A 559 10.81 23.04 -21.06
C ASN A 559 10.11 22.33 -19.90
N GLU A 560 9.92 21.02 -20.01
CA GLU A 560 9.39 20.20 -18.93
C GLU A 560 10.24 20.29 -17.66
N ALA A 561 11.58 20.30 -17.77
CA ALA A 561 12.49 20.49 -16.64
C ALA A 561 12.23 21.79 -15.86
N ALA A 562 11.83 22.86 -16.55
CA ALA A 562 11.50 24.13 -15.90
C ALA A 562 10.18 24.05 -15.12
N GLU A 563 9.19 23.34 -15.65
CA GLU A 563 7.91 23.10 -14.99
C GLU A 563 8.07 22.18 -13.77
N VAL A 564 8.84 21.09 -13.90
CA VAL A 564 9.14 20.17 -12.79
C VAL A 564 9.89 20.90 -11.67
N ALA A 565 10.86 21.76 -12.00
CA ALA A 565 11.57 22.56 -11.00
C ALA A 565 10.66 23.55 -10.25
N ALA A 566 9.76 24.22 -10.96
CA ALA A 566 8.79 25.13 -10.37
C ALA A 566 7.82 24.38 -9.43
N ALA A 567 7.29 23.24 -9.89
CA ALA A 567 6.38 22.41 -9.10
C ALA A 567 7.07 21.86 -7.84
N LEU A 568 8.27 21.29 -7.96
CA LEU A 568 9.07 20.81 -6.82
C LEU A 568 9.32 21.91 -5.79
N THR A 569 9.66 23.11 -6.26
CA THR A 569 9.85 24.27 -5.38
C THR A 569 8.56 24.63 -4.68
N SER A 570 7.43 24.76 -5.39
CA SER A 570 6.14 25.12 -4.79
C SER A 570 5.76 24.15 -3.67
N VAL A 571 5.76 22.86 -3.98
CA VAL A 571 5.42 21.79 -3.04
C VAL A 571 6.33 21.79 -1.81
N THR A 572 7.63 21.99 -2.01
CA THR A 572 8.61 21.96 -0.91
C THR A 572 8.41 23.14 0.04
N PHE A 573 8.18 24.35 -0.51
CA PHE A 573 8.05 25.55 0.31
C PHE A 573 6.68 25.70 0.96
N GLU A 574 5.60 25.27 0.28
CA GLU A 574 4.26 25.19 0.88
C GLU A 574 4.23 24.17 2.01
N SER A 575 4.85 22.99 1.79
CA SER A 575 4.98 22.01 2.87
C SER A 575 5.89 22.50 4.01
N ALA A 576 6.87 23.37 3.77
CA ALA A 576 7.75 23.90 4.80
C ALA A 576 7.10 25.02 5.64
N GLU A 577 6.19 25.81 5.05
CA GLU A 577 5.39 26.80 5.77
C GLU A 577 4.38 26.14 6.71
N ASP A 578 3.78 25.01 6.29
CA ASP A 578 3.02 24.12 7.19
C ASP A 578 3.91 23.47 8.27
N ARG A 579 5.18 23.18 7.92
CA ARG A 579 6.20 22.58 8.82
C ARG A 579 7.03 23.61 9.58
N ALA A 580 6.46 24.75 10.01
CA ALA A 580 7.07 25.59 11.05
C ALA A 580 7.37 24.84 12.39
N ARG A 581 7.17 23.50 12.43
CA ARG A 581 7.79 22.56 13.35
C ARG A 581 8.51 21.40 12.60
N ARG A 582 9.77 21.65 12.18
CA ARG A 582 10.87 20.71 11.79
C ARG A 582 10.92 20.19 10.34
N GLY A 583 12.15 20.21 9.80
CA GLY A 583 12.68 19.32 8.74
C GLY A 583 13.23 20.03 7.52
#